data_AF-A0A963LES0-F1
#
_entry.id   AF-A0A963LES0-F1
#
_cell.length_a   1.000
_cell.length_b   1.000
_cell.length_c   1.000
_cell.angle_alpha   90.00
_cell.angle_beta   90.00
_cell.angle_gamma   90.00
#
_symmetry.space_group_name_H-M   'P 1'
#
loop_
_entity.id
_entity.type
_entity.pdbx_description
1 polymer ?
#
loop_
_entity_poly.entity_id
_entity_poly.type
_entity_poly.pdbx_seq_one_letter_code
_entity_poly.pdbx_strand_id
1 'polypeptide(L)'
;FMLRLRYAQVPVVAAVRGIALGGGCELAVYSARRVAAMESYMGLVEVGVGLVPGAGGLTYIARRAAEMAAAGNANADIQKLLIDGFTSAAMAKVGTSAIESRKLGYLLWSDVIVPHKDELLYVAIQQARAMADSGWRAPARKPFPVAGRNAIATIKAQLANMRDGGFVSAHDFHIAALIADVVCGGDVDAGSLVTEEYLMALERKHFCALLEHPKSQERIMGMLSTGKPVRN
;
A
#
# COMPACT_ATOMS: atom_id res chain seq x y z
N PHE A 1 -7.58 -7.97 -10.46
CA PHE A 1 -8.31 -6.73 -10.83
C PHE A 1 -7.36 -5.52 -10.94
N MET A 2 -6.60 -5.16 -9.90
CA MET A 2 -5.75 -3.94 -9.92
C MET A 2 -4.71 -3.86 -11.06
N LEU A 3 -4.05 -4.95 -11.45
CA LEU A 3 -3.13 -4.89 -12.60
C LEU A 3 -3.85 -4.63 -13.93
N ARG A 4 -5.12 -5.04 -14.08
CA ARG A 4 -5.92 -4.68 -15.26
C ARG A 4 -6.20 -3.18 -15.29
N LEU A 5 -6.37 -2.55 -14.13
CA LEU A 5 -6.54 -1.10 -14.00
C LEU A 5 -5.24 -0.37 -14.39
N ARG A 6 -4.12 -0.75 -13.78
CA ARG A 6 -2.79 -0.13 -14.01
C ARG A 6 -2.32 -0.26 -15.45
N TYR A 7 -2.59 -1.39 -16.09
CA TYR A 7 -2.17 -1.68 -17.47
C TYR A 7 -3.27 -1.43 -18.51
N ALA A 8 -4.34 -0.73 -18.14
CA ALA A 8 -5.41 -0.37 -19.07
C ALA A 8 -4.86 0.52 -20.21
N GLN A 9 -5.31 0.23 -21.43
CA GLN A 9 -4.97 1.02 -22.62
C GLN A 9 -5.75 2.35 -22.70
N VAL A 10 -6.57 2.63 -21.69
CA VAL A 10 -7.24 3.90 -21.46
C VAL A 10 -6.76 4.47 -20.12
N PRO A 11 -6.58 5.80 -19.98
CA PRO A 11 -6.16 6.38 -18.72
C PRO A 11 -7.27 6.22 -17.68
N VAL A 12 -6.90 5.72 -16.50
CA VAL A 12 -7.82 5.62 -15.36
C VAL A 12 -7.39 6.61 -14.29
N VAL A 13 -8.29 7.54 -13.94
CA VAL A 13 -8.04 8.59 -12.95
C VAL A 13 -8.92 8.35 -11.73
N ALA A 14 -8.30 8.23 -10.55
CA ALA A 14 -9.02 8.15 -9.29
C ALA A 14 -9.35 9.56 -8.77
N ALA A 15 -10.64 9.90 -8.73
CA ALA A 15 -11.15 11.10 -8.08
C ALA A 15 -11.47 10.82 -6.61
N VAL A 16 -10.56 11.17 -5.70
CA VAL A 16 -10.69 10.88 -4.27
C VAL A 16 -11.42 12.02 -3.56
N ARG A 17 -12.67 11.77 -3.14
CA ARG A 17 -13.50 12.68 -2.32
C ARG A 17 -13.72 12.05 -0.96
N GLY A 18 -13.23 12.68 0.10
CA GLY A 18 -13.39 12.14 1.46
C GLY A 18 -12.47 10.95 1.67
N ILE A 19 -13.01 9.76 1.89
CA ILE A 19 -12.26 8.63 2.47
C ILE A 19 -11.95 7.56 1.41
N ALA A 20 -10.68 7.20 1.27
CA ALA A 20 -10.19 6.06 0.49
C ALA A 20 -9.28 5.17 1.35
N LEU A 21 -9.89 4.25 2.09
CA LEU A 21 -9.20 3.32 2.99
C LEU A 21 -9.22 1.89 2.46
N GLY A 22 -8.18 1.12 2.78
CA GLY A 22 -8.00 -0.27 2.36
C GLY A 22 -8.13 -0.44 0.85
N GLY A 23 -9.06 -1.27 0.40
CA GLY A 23 -9.34 -1.49 -1.03
C GLY A 23 -9.61 -0.21 -1.84
N GLY A 24 -10.17 0.84 -1.23
CA GLY A 24 -10.33 2.14 -1.89
C GLY A 24 -9.00 2.87 -2.11
N CYS A 25 -8.07 2.75 -1.15
CA CYS A 25 -6.70 3.23 -1.29
C CYS A 25 -5.96 2.42 -2.36
N GLU A 26 -6.10 1.08 -2.35
CA GLU A 26 -5.49 0.19 -3.34
C GLU A 26 -5.96 0.54 -4.76
N LEU A 27 -7.26 0.77 -4.96
CA LEU A 27 -7.79 1.22 -6.24
C LEU A 27 -7.16 2.55 -6.69
N ALA A 28 -7.03 3.50 -5.78
CA ALA A 28 -6.46 4.82 -6.08
C ALA A 28 -4.99 4.72 -6.49
N VAL A 29 -4.17 3.95 -5.77
CA VAL A 29 -2.73 3.87 -6.03
C VAL A 29 -2.37 3.06 -7.29
N TYR A 30 -3.26 2.20 -7.78
CA TYR A 30 -3.12 1.52 -9.07
C TYR A 30 -3.71 2.29 -10.26
N SER A 31 -4.44 3.38 -10.01
CA SER A 31 -4.88 4.27 -11.09
C SER A 31 -3.70 4.99 -11.72
N ALA A 32 -3.83 5.35 -13.00
CA ALA A 32 -2.79 6.05 -13.75
C ALA A 32 -2.47 7.44 -13.17
N ARG A 33 -3.48 8.08 -12.57
CA ARG A 33 -3.40 9.37 -11.90
C ARG A 33 -4.38 9.39 -10.74
N ARG A 34 -4.07 10.17 -9.69
CA ARG A 34 -5.03 10.54 -8.65
C ARG A 34 -5.29 12.04 -8.72
N VAL A 35 -6.55 12.41 -8.50
CA VAL A 35 -6.98 13.77 -8.20
C VAL A 35 -7.67 13.69 -6.85
N ALA A 36 -7.15 14.36 -5.84
CA ALA A 36 -7.65 14.27 -4.47
C ALA A 36 -8.15 15.63 -3.99
N ALA A 37 -9.28 15.66 -3.28
CA ALA A 37 -9.68 16.85 -2.54
C ALA A 37 -8.71 17.06 -1.37
N MET A 38 -8.45 18.33 -0.99
CA MET A 38 -7.50 18.66 0.08
C MET A 38 -7.72 17.88 1.38
N GLU A 39 -8.99 17.69 1.75
CA GLU A 39 -9.44 16.99 2.97
C GLU A 39 -9.58 15.47 2.79
N SER A 40 -8.96 14.87 1.78
CA SER A 40 -9.09 13.44 1.54
C SER A 40 -8.26 12.61 2.51
N TYR A 41 -8.85 11.52 3.01
CA TYR A 41 -8.23 10.56 3.90
C TYR A 41 -7.81 9.32 3.12
N MET A 42 -6.53 8.92 3.21
CA MET A 42 -6.03 7.75 2.51
C MET A 42 -5.15 6.88 3.41
N GLY A 43 -5.32 5.56 3.32
CA GLY A 43 -4.51 4.63 4.11
C GLY A 43 -4.88 3.16 3.90
N LEU A 44 -3.94 2.29 4.20
CA LEU A 44 -4.14 0.85 4.32
C LEU A 44 -4.43 0.53 5.78
N VAL A 45 -5.65 0.07 6.09
CA VAL A 45 -6.19 -0.04 7.45
C VAL A 45 -6.54 -1.47 7.84
N GLU A 46 -6.26 -2.42 6.96
CA GLU A 46 -6.63 -3.83 7.08
C GLU A 46 -6.08 -4.48 8.36
N VAL A 47 -4.93 -4.02 8.86
CA VAL A 47 -4.34 -4.50 10.13
C VAL A 47 -5.27 -4.25 11.31
N GLY A 48 -6.04 -3.15 11.28
CA GLY A 48 -7.01 -2.81 12.31
C GLY A 48 -8.13 -3.85 12.47
N VAL A 49 -8.41 -4.62 11.42
CA VAL A 49 -9.37 -5.74 11.44
C VAL A 49 -8.69 -7.12 11.42
N GLY A 50 -7.37 -7.16 11.64
CA GLY A 50 -6.62 -8.41 11.68
C GLY A 50 -6.20 -8.96 10.32
N LEU A 51 -6.19 -8.14 9.28
CA LEU A 51 -5.87 -8.53 7.91
C LEU A 51 -4.63 -7.79 7.39
N VAL A 52 -4.09 -8.26 6.27
CA VAL A 52 -3.17 -7.47 5.43
C VAL A 52 -3.96 -6.83 4.28
N PRO A 53 -3.44 -5.80 3.58
CA PRO A 53 -3.98 -5.41 2.28
C PRO A 53 -3.97 -6.62 1.33
N GLY A 54 -5.02 -6.79 0.53
CA GLY A 54 -5.23 -8.02 -0.25
C GLY A 54 -5.41 -7.81 -1.75
N ALA A 55 -5.43 -6.56 -2.23
CA ALA A 55 -5.63 -6.24 -3.64
C ALA A 55 -4.44 -5.54 -4.30
N GLY A 56 -3.29 -5.46 -3.64
CA GLY A 56 -2.01 -5.01 -4.18
C GLY A 56 -1.34 -3.91 -3.37
N GLY A 57 -1.88 -3.51 -2.21
CA GLY A 57 -1.37 -2.40 -1.40
C GLY A 57 0.08 -2.60 -0.93
N LEU A 58 0.45 -3.81 -0.53
CA LEU A 58 1.83 -4.13 -0.12
C LEU A 58 2.75 -4.25 -1.33
N THR A 59 2.23 -4.79 -2.44
CA THR A 59 2.93 -4.79 -3.74
C THR A 59 3.25 -3.36 -4.20
N TYR A 60 2.31 -2.42 -4.03
CA TYR A 60 2.52 -1.01 -4.33
C TYR A 60 3.67 -0.43 -3.51
N ILE A 61 3.72 -0.70 -2.21
CA ILE A 61 4.79 -0.23 -1.32
C ILE A 61 6.15 -0.74 -1.79
N ALA A 62 6.27 -2.04 -2.07
CA ALA A 62 7.52 -2.64 -2.55
C ALA A 62 7.97 -2.04 -3.88
N ARG A 63 7.06 -1.93 -4.85
CA ARG A 63 7.36 -1.32 -6.16
C ARG A 63 7.77 0.14 -6.01
N ARG A 64 7.08 0.91 -5.15
CA ARG A 64 7.41 2.33 -4.92
C ARG A 64 8.80 2.50 -4.31
N ALA A 65 9.18 1.67 -3.35
CA ALA A 65 10.53 1.68 -2.79
C ALA A 65 11.59 1.41 -3.87
N ALA A 66 11.35 0.43 -4.75
CA ALA A 66 12.24 0.13 -5.87
C ALA A 66 12.31 1.28 -6.91
N GLU A 67 11.17 1.89 -7.26
CA GLU A 67 11.12 3.05 -8.16
C GLU A 67 11.85 4.27 -7.56
N MET A 68 11.76 4.49 -6.25
CA MET A 68 12.50 5.54 -5.55
C MET A 68 13.99 5.26 -5.50
N ALA A 69 14.39 4.01 -5.26
CA ALA A 69 15.79 3.61 -5.30
C ALA A 69 16.40 3.81 -6.69
N ALA A 70 15.66 3.44 -7.74
CA ALA A 70 16.09 3.63 -9.13
C ALA A 70 16.17 5.11 -9.55
N ALA A 71 15.33 5.98 -8.98
CA ALA A 71 15.37 7.43 -9.23
C ALA A 71 16.41 8.16 -8.35
N GLY A 72 16.91 7.52 -7.29
CA GLY A 72 17.92 8.04 -6.40
C GLY A 72 19.35 7.91 -6.96
N ASN A 73 20.32 8.04 -6.07
CA ASN A 73 21.73 7.78 -6.37
C ASN A 73 22.05 6.27 -6.24
N ALA A 74 23.21 5.84 -6.75
CA ALA A 74 23.62 4.43 -6.78
C ALA A 74 23.65 3.72 -5.40
N ASN A 75 23.62 4.48 -4.30
CA ASN A 75 23.61 3.98 -2.92
C ASN A 75 22.22 4.00 -2.27
N ALA A 76 21.15 4.21 -3.05
CA ALA A 76 19.80 4.22 -2.53
C ALA A 76 19.40 2.83 -2.01
N ASP A 77 19.20 2.74 -0.71
CA ASP A 77 18.88 1.51 -0.01
C ASP A 77 17.36 1.25 -0.05
N ILE A 78 16.96 0.21 -0.80
CA ILE A 78 15.55 -0.20 -0.92
C ILE A 78 14.94 -0.47 0.45
N GLN A 79 15.68 -1.07 1.38
CA GLN A 79 15.17 -1.36 2.72
C GLN A 79 14.79 -0.07 3.46
N LYS A 80 15.62 0.98 3.39
CA LYS A 80 15.31 2.27 4.03
C LYS A 80 14.06 2.93 3.45
N LEU A 81 13.91 2.88 2.12
CA LEU A 81 12.76 3.45 1.43
C LEU A 81 11.48 2.66 1.66
N LEU A 82 11.61 1.35 1.93
CA LEU A 82 10.50 0.46 2.23
C LEU A 82 9.96 0.63 3.65
N ILE A 83 10.83 0.93 4.62
CA ILE A 83 10.47 1.00 6.05
C ILE A 83 9.33 1.98 6.33
N ASP A 84 9.28 3.12 5.65
CA ASP A 84 8.20 4.10 5.86
C ASP A 84 6.85 3.54 5.39
N GLY A 85 6.82 2.87 4.23
CA GLY A 85 5.63 2.21 3.71
C GLY A 85 5.21 1.00 4.56
N PHE A 86 6.17 0.17 4.96
CA PHE A 86 5.96 -0.94 5.89
C PHE A 86 5.33 -0.45 7.20
N THR A 87 5.97 0.54 7.83
CA THR A 87 5.51 1.11 9.11
C THR A 87 4.12 1.70 8.97
N SER A 88 3.83 2.38 7.87
CA SER A 88 2.51 2.97 7.61
C SER A 88 1.43 1.89 7.47
N ALA A 89 1.70 0.80 6.75
CA ALA A 89 0.76 -0.32 6.62
C ALA A 89 0.61 -1.10 7.94
N ALA A 90 1.71 -1.43 8.61
CA ALA A 90 1.71 -2.21 9.85
C ALA A 90 1.06 -1.47 11.03
N MET A 91 1.12 -0.14 11.05
CA MET A 91 0.47 0.69 12.07
C MET A 91 -0.90 1.23 11.64
N ALA A 92 -1.40 0.85 10.46
CA ALA A 92 -2.64 1.38 9.87
C ALA A 92 -2.68 2.93 9.83
N LYS A 93 -1.57 3.58 9.46
CA LYS A 93 -1.49 5.04 9.37
C LYS A 93 -2.38 5.55 8.23
N VAL A 94 -3.23 6.52 8.57
CA VAL A 94 -4.10 7.21 7.64
C VAL A 94 -3.62 8.64 7.48
N GLY A 95 -3.39 9.07 6.25
CA GLY A 95 -3.19 10.48 5.95
C GLY A 95 -4.53 11.19 6.09
N THR A 96 -4.61 12.20 6.94
CA THR A 96 -5.84 12.96 7.26
C THR A 96 -6.07 14.15 6.31
N SER A 97 -5.19 14.30 5.33
CA SER A 97 -5.30 15.25 4.23
C SER A 97 -4.59 14.70 3.00
N ALA A 98 -4.84 15.28 1.83
CA ALA A 98 -4.10 14.94 0.61
C ALA A 98 -2.60 15.27 0.73
N ILE A 99 -2.25 16.32 1.49
CA ILE A 99 -0.84 16.68 1.74
C ILE A 99 -0.15 15.62 2.60
N GLU A 100 -0.82 15.15 3.66
CA GLU A 100 -0.28 14.07 4.49
C GLU A 100 -0.22 12.75 3.74
N SER A 101 -1.26 12.43 2.97
CA SER A 101 -1.31 11.23 2.11
C SER A 101 -0.18 11.21 1.08
N ARG A 102 0.29 12.39 0.64
CA ARG A 102 1.50 12.52 -0.20
C ARG A 102 2.78 12.18 0.56
N LYS A 103 2.91 12.61 1.82
CA LYS A 103 4.05 12.25 2.69
C LYS A 103 4.09 10.74 2.98
N LEU A 104 2.93 10.13 3.16
CA LEU A 104 2.79 8.68 3.35
C LEU A 104 2.96 7.86 2.06
N GLY A 105 3.08 8.53 0.90
CA GLY A 105 3.32 7.88 -0.40
C GLY A 105 2.08 7.33 -1.10
N TYR A 106 0.86 7.60 -0.61
CA TYR A 106 -0.40 7.24 -1.29
C TYR A 106 -0.77 8.21 -2.41
N LEU A 107 -0.28 9.44 -2.34
CA LEU A 107 -0.28 10.41 -3.45
C LEU A 107 1.16 10.70 -3.89
N LEU A 108 1.36 10.88 -5.18
CA LEU A 108 2.62 11.32 -5.76
C LEU A 108 2.63 12.85 -5.91
N TRP A 109 3.81 13.41 -6.11
CA TRP A 109 3.98 14.83 -6.45
C TRP A 109 3.33 15.21 -7.77
N SER A 110 3.24 14.25 -8.70
CA SER A 110 2.56 14.42 -9.97
C SER A 110 1.02 14.37 -9.87
N ASP A 111 0.46 13.97 -8.73
CA ASP A 111 -0.99 13.94 -8.53
C ASP A 111 -1.54 15.31 -8.17
N VAL A 112 -2.76 15.57 -8.61
CA VAL A 112 -3.42 16.87 -8.44
C VAL A 112 -4.16 16.89 -7.12
N ILE A 113 -3.96 17.96 -6.35
CA ILE A 113 -4.75 18.24 -5.15
C ILE A 113 -5.66 19.42 -5.45
N VAL A 114 -6.95 19.22 -5.29
CA VAL A 114 -7.98 20.23 -5.54
C VAL A 114 -8.41 20.84 -4.20
N PRO A 115 -8.37 22.17 -4.03
CA PRO A 115 -8.79 22.82 -2.78
C PRO A 115 -10.26 22.57 -2.46
N HIS A 116 -11.15 22.66 -3.45
CA HIS A 116 -12.59 22.54 -3.26
C HIS A 116 -13.13 21.21 -3.81
N LYS A 117 -13.84 20.45 -2.97
CA LYS A 117 -14.32 19.09 -3.30
C LYS A 117 -15.29 19.03 -4.48
N ASP A 118 -15.97 20.13 -4.80
CA ASP A 118 -16.95 20.15 -5.90
C ASP A 118 -16.32 20.39 -7.28
N GLU A 119 -15.05 20.81 -7.33
CA GLU A 119 -14.27 20.87 -8.56
C GLU A 119 -13.63 19.52 -8.92
N LEU A 120 -13.59 18.59 -7.96
CA LEU A 120 -12.84 17.33 -8.05
C LEU A 120 -13.15 16.54 -9.32
N LEU A 121 -14.44 16.31 -9.59
CA LEU A 121 -14.86 15.48 -10.71
C LEU A 121 -14.53 16.16 -12.04
N TYR A 122 -14.74 17.48 -12.14
CA TYR A 122 -14.37 18.25 -13.30
C TYR A 122 -12.87 18.13 -13.59
N VAL A 123 -12.02 18.38 -12.59
CA VAL A 123 -10.56 18.29 -12.74
C VAL A 123 -10.12 16.87 -13.11
N ALA A 124 -10.71 15.83 -12.49
CA ALA A 124 -10.40 14.44 -12.81
C ALA A 124 -10.76 14.08 -14.26
N ILE A 125 -11.92 14.51 -14.76
CA ILE A 125 -12.32 14.31 -16.16
C ILE A 125 -11.34 15.02 -17.10
N GLN A 126 -10.94 16.27 -16.78
CA GLN A 126 -9.97 17.01 -17.60
C GLN A 126 -8.60 16.32 -17.62
N GLN A 127 -8.11 15.80 -16.49
CA GLN A 127 -6.88 15.00 -16.46
C GLN A 127 -6.99 13.75 -17.33
N ALA A 128 -8.11 13.01 -17.25
CA ALA A 128 -8.31 11.81 -18.05
C ALA A 128 -8.32 12.11 -19.56
N ARG A 129 -9.03 13.18 -19.98
CA ARG A 129 -9.06 13.66 -21.37
C ARG A 129 -7.67 14.07 -21.84
N ALA A 130 -6.98 14.91 -21.08
CA ALA A 130 -5.63 15.36 -21.43
C ALA A 130 -4.64 14.19 -21.58
N MET A 131 -4.72 13.17 -20.71
CA MET A 131 -3.91 11.96 -20.83
C MET A 131 -4.24 11.17 -22.10
N ALA A 132 -5.54 11.02 -22.43
CA ALA A 132 -5.97 10.34 -23.64
C ALA A 132 -5.50 11.09 -24.90
N ASP A 133 -5.74 12.39 -24.97
CA ASP A 133 -5.45 13.26 -26.12
C ASP A 133 -3.93 13.40 -26.36
N SER A 134 -3.12 13.33 -25.31
CA SER A 134 -1.65 13.29 -25.40
C SER A 134 -1.07 11.91 -25.74
N GLY A 135 -1.93 10.94 -26.08
CA GLY A 135 -1.51 9.63 -26.57
C GLY A 135 -1.18 8.63 -25.47
N TRP A 136 -1.94 8.61 -24.37
CA TRP A 136 -1.76 7.70 -23.23
C TRP A 136 -1.28 6.30 -23.62
N ARG A 137 -0.26 5.82 -22.89
CA ARG A 137 0.18 4.43 -22.89
C ARG A 137 0.33 3.96 -21.47
N ALA A 138 -0.14 2.75 -21.21
CA ALA A 138 0.11 2.09 -19.94
C ALA A 138 1.63 1.99 -19.67
N PRO A 139 2.06 2.05 -18.40
CA PRO A 139 3.45 1.78 -18.06
C PRO A 139 3.87 0.39 -18.53
N ALA A 140 5.13 0.24 -18.93
CA ALA A 140 5.67 -1.06 -19.31
C ALA A 140 5.73 -1.99 -18.09
N ARG A 141 5.34 -3.25 -18.27
CA ARG A 141 5.54 -4.31 -17.28
C ARG A 141 7.04 -4.59 -17.16
N LYS A 142 7.60 -4.35 -15.98
CA LYS A 142 9.02 -4.58 -15.71
C LYS A 142 9.18 -5.20 -14.33
N PRO A 143 10.02 -6.25 -14.19
CA PRO A 143 10.47 -6.70 -12.88
C PRO A 143 11.21 -5.58 -12.14
N PHE A 144 11.18 -5.62 -10.81
CA PHE A 144 11.87 -4.66 -9.95
C PHE A 144 12.57 -5.37 -8.78
N PRO A 145 13.69 -4.82 -8.28
CA PRO A 145 14.44 -5.41 -7.17
C PRO A 145 13.67 -5.29 -5.86
N VAL A 146 13.80 -6.30 -4.99
CA VAL A 146 13.22 -6.29 -3.63
C VAL A 146 14.29 -6.37 -2.54
N ALA A 147 13.90 -6.03 -1.32
CA ALA A 147 14.82 -6.00 -0.16
C ALA A 147 15.26 -7.40 0.31
N GLY A 148 14.48 -8.44 0.04
CA GLY A 148 14.82 -9.84 0.29
C GLY A 148 14.82 -10.27 1.77
N ARG A 149 15.25 -11.51 2.00
CA ARG A 149 15.20 -12.22 3.30
C ARG A 149 15.92 -11.50 4.44
N ASN A 150 17.01 -10.80 4.16
CA ASN A 150 17.79 -10.09 5.17
C ASN A 150 16.98 -8.94 5.78
N ALA A 151 16.26 -8.18 4.94
CA ALA A 151 15.38 -7.11 5.39
C ALA A 151 14.20 -7.66 6.23
N ILE A 152 13.63 -8.80 5.83
CA ILE A 152 12.60 -9.50 6.61
C ILE A 152 13.12 -9.84 8.00
N ALA A 153 14.33 -10.39 8.11
CA ALA A 153 14.93 -10.74 9.39
C ALA A 153 15.15 -9.50 10.28
N THR A 154 15.66 -8.39 9.71
CA THR A 154 15.81 -7.12 10.44
C THR A 154 14.47 -6.60 10.97
N ILE A 155 13.43 -6.59 10.14
CA ILE A 155 12.10 -6.12 10.55
C ILE A 155 11.52 -7.03 11.63
N LYS A 156 11.62 -8.36 11.46
CA LYS A 156 11.14 -9.33 12.46
C LYS A 156 11.86 -9.19 13.80
N ALA A 157 13.16 -8.89 13.81
CA ALA A 157 13.90 -8.64 15.05
C ALA A 157 13.38 -7.40 15.77
N GLN A 158 13.10 -6.30 15.04
CA GLN A 158 12.50 -5.10 15.63
C GLN A 158 11.10 -5.38 16.19
N LEU A 159 10.27 -6.12 15.43
CA LEU A 159 8.93 -6.51 15.88
C LEU A 159 8.98 -7.41 17.12
N ALA A 160 9.97 -8.31 17.23
CA ALA A 160 10.15 -9.16 18.40
C ALA A 160 10.44 -8.33 19.65
N ASN A 161 11.33 -7.33 19.54
CA ASN A 161 11.59 -6.39 20.64
C ASN A 161 10.33 -5.61 21.05
N MET A 162 9.51 -5.18 20.09
CA MET A 162 8.25 -4.49 20.39
C MET A 162 7.24 -5.40 21.09
N ARG A 163 7.17 -6.68 20.69
CA ARG A 163 6.28 -7.68 21.31
C ARG A 163 6.72 -7.98 22.73
N ASP A 164 8.00 -8.26 22.93
CA ASP A 164 8.54 -8.64 24.23
C ASP A 164 8.57 -7.43 25.19
N GLY A 165 8.65 -6.22 24.66
CA GLY A 165 8.43 -4.97 25.40
C GLY A 165 6.95 -4.62 25.66
N GLY A 166 5.99 -5.43 25.20
CA GLY A 166 4.56 -5.22 25.44
C GLY A 166 3.88 -4.14 24.59
N PHE A 167 4.55 -3.59 23.58
CA PHE A 167 4.00 -2.55 22.70
C PHE A 167 3.05 -3.10 21.63
N VAL A 168 3.25 -4.35 21.22
CA VAL A 168 2.42 -5.05 20.22
C VAL A 168 2.03 -6.43 20.73
N SER A 169 0.83 -6.90 20.39
CA SER A 169 0.40 -8.25 20.75
C SER A 169 1.12 -9.32 19.93
N ALA A 170 0.96 -10.60 20.31
CA ALA A 170 1.44 -11.71 19.49
C ALA A 170 0.77 -11.75 18.10
N HIS A 171 -0.49 -11.33 17.99
CA HIS A 171 -1.19 -11.29 16.70
C HIS A 171 -0.77 -10.08 15.85
N ASP A 172 -0.55 -8.93 16.48
CA ASP A 172 0.04 -7.75 15.83
C ASP A 172 1.42 -8.11 15.23
N PHE A 173 2.26 -8.82 16.00
CA PHE A 173 3.54 -9.35 15.51
C PHE A 173 3.36 -10.28 14.31
N HIS A 174 2.39 -11.22 14.38
CA HIS A 174 2.13 -12.15 13.30
C HIS A 174 1.74 -11.44 12.00
N ILE A 175 0.76 -10.52 12.05
CA ILE A 175 0.32 -9.77 10.88
C ILE A 175 1.46 -8.92 10.32
N ALA A 176 2.19 -8.19 11.17
CA ALA A 176 3.31 -7.35 10.75
C ALA A 176 4.44 -8.18 10.11
N ALA A 177 4.69 -9.40 10.59
CA ALA A 177 5.64 -10.33 9.99
C ALA A 177 5.20 -10.80 8.59
N LEU A 178 3.90 -10.98 8.35
CA LEU A 178 3.35 -11.29 7.02
C LEU A 178 3.45 -10.08 6.09
N ILE A 179 3.20 -8.86 6.59
CA ILE A 179 3.41 -7.63 5.81
C ILE A 179 4.86 -7.54 5.37
N ALA A 180 5.81 -7.71 6.31
CA ALA A 180 7.25 -7.70 6.03
C ALA A 180 7.63 -8.71 4.94
N ASP A 181 7.05 -9.91 5.01
CA ASP A 181 7.26 -10.95 4.01
C ASP A 181 6.85 -10.48 2.60
N VAL A 182 5.67 -9.88 2.43
CA VAL A 182 5.24 -9.35 1.12
C VAL A 182 6.11 -8.18 0.67
N VAL A 183 6.27 -7.16 1.52
CA VAL A 183 6.91 -5.91 1.09
C VAL A 183 8.39 -6.09 0.78
N CYS A 184 9.07 -7.08 1.38
CA CYS A 184 10.45 -7.43 1.09
C CYS A 184 10.58 -8.49 -0.01
N GLY A 185 9.47 -9.03 -0.53
CA GLY A 185 9.45 -9.98 -1.63
C GLY A 185 9.68 -11.45 -1.28
N GLY A 186 9.42 -11.82 -0.02
CA GLY A 186 9.46 -13.20 0.45
C GLY A 186 10.85 -13.76 0.62
N ASP A 187 10.97 -15.08 0.52
CA ASP A 187 12.23 -15.80 0.69
C ASP A 187 13.11 -15.76 -0.58
N VAL A 188 13.61 -14.57 -0.89
CA VAL A 188 14.55 -14.33 -1.99
C VAL A 188 15.74 -13.51 -1.50
N ASP A 189 16.85 -13.54 -2.25
CA ASP A 189 18.01 -12.72 -1.94
C ASP A 189 17.74 -11.24 -2.22
N ALA A 190 18.39 -10.36 -1.47
CA ALA A 190 18.29 -8.92 -1.67
C ALA A 190 18.71 -8.55 -3.10
N GLY A 191 17.93 -7.69 -3.75
CA GLY A 191 18.14 -7.29 -5.15
C GLY A 191 17.53 -8.24 -6.18
N SER A 192 16.94 -9.38 -5.77
CA SER A 192 16.21 -10.26 -6.68
C SER A 192 15.10 -9.51 -7.41
N LEU A 193 15.01 -9.70 -8.73
CA LEU A 193 13.98 -9.09 -9.55
C LEU A 193 12.68 -9.88 -9.48
N VAL A 194 11.60 -9.25 -9.05
CA VAL A 194 10.27 -9.86 -8.97
C VAL A 194 9.24 -9.06 -9.77
N THR A 195 8.11 -9.68 -10.08
CA THR A 195 6.99 -9.02 -10.76
C THR A 195 5.91 -8.56 -9.79
N GLU A 196 5.04 -7.64 -10.22
CA GLU A 196 3.85 -7.27 -9.44
C GLU A 196 2.94 -8.49 -9.23
N GLU A 197 2.77 -9.35 -10.24
CA GLU A 197 1.99 -10.58 -10.13
C GLU A 197 2.51 -11.52 -9.04
N TYR A 198 3.84 -11.63 -8.89
CA TYR A 198 4.48 -12.45 -7.85
C TYR A 198 4.15 -11.92 -6.46
N LEU A 199 4.36 -10.62 -6.21
CA LEU A 199 4.07 -10.02 -4.91
C LEU A 199 2.57 -10.05 -4.59
N MET A 200 1.70 -9.79 -5.57
CA MET A 200 0.25 -9.88 -5.36
C MET A 200 -0.22 -11.32 -5.09
N ALA A 201 0.49 -12.33 -5.60
CA ALA A 201 0.21 -13.72 -5.25
C ALA A 201 0.60 -14.02 -3.79
N LEU A 202 1.75 -13.51 -3.34
CA LEU A 202 2.21 -13.63 -1.95
C LEU A 202 1.27 -12.89 -0.99
N GLU A 203 0.88 -11.67 -1.35
CA GLU A 203 -0.08 -10.85 -0.61
C GLU A 203 -1.43 -11.56 -0.45
N ARG A 204 -1.98 -12.09 -1.55
CA ARG A 204 -3.24 -12.84 -1.53
C ARG A 204 -3.14 -14.10 -0.67
N LYS A 205 -2.01 -14.81 -0.72
CA LYS A 205 -1.77 -16.00 0.11
C LYS A 205 -1.90 -15.64 1.60
N HIS A 206 -1.23 -14.58 2.04
CA HIS A 206 -1.28 -14.14 3.44
C HIS A 206 -2.63 -13.57 3.85
N PHE A 207 -3.30 -12.84 2.94
CA PHE A 207 -4.67 -12.40 3.15
C PHE A 207 -5.62 -13.56 3.41
N CYS A 208 -5.61 -14.59 2.54
CA CYS A 208 -6.46 -15.77 2.70
C CYS A 208 -6.13 -16.55 3.97
N ALA A 209 -4.85 -16.70 4.31
CA ALA A 209 -4.45 -17.36 5.56
C ALA A 209 -4.99 -16.63 6.81
N LEU A 210 -5.02 -15.29 6.80
CA LEU A 210 -5.58 -14.52 7.91
C LEU A 210 -7.11 -14.60 7.99
N LEU A 211 -7.83 -14.81 6.88
CA LEU A 211 -9.28 -15.04 6.94
C LEU A 211 -9.65 -16.30 7.73
N GLU A 212 -8.79 -17.32 7.68
CA GLU A 212 -8.97 -18.58 8.41
C GLU A 212 -8.40 -18.51 9.85
N HIS A 213 -7.67 -17.45 10.19
CA HIS A 213 -7.02 -17.34 11.49
C HIS A 213 -8.01 -16.90 12.59
N PRO A 214 -8.15 -17.67 13.70
CA PRO A 214 -9.16 -17.39 14.73
C PRO A 214 -9.10 -15.98 15.32
N LYS A 215 -7.90 -15.47 15.60
CA LYS A 215 -7.73 -14.10 16.13
C LYS A 215 -8.12 -13.00 15.14
N SER A 216 -7.96 -13.24 13.84
CA SER A 216 -8.41 -12.29 12.82
C SER A 216 -9.92 -12.31 12.69
N GLN A 217 -10.55 -13.50 12.75
CA GLN A 217 -12.01 -13.62 12.81
C GLN A 217 -12.59 -12.90 14.04
N GLU A 218 -11.95 -13.00 15.20
CA GLU A 218 -12.33 -12.25 16.39
C GLU A 218 -12.28 -10.73 16.17
N ARG A 219 -11.21 -10.20 15.54
CA ARG A 219 -11.10 -8.77 15.21
C ARG A 219 -12.18 -8.34 14.22
N ILE A 220 -12.45 -9.13 13.18
CA ILE A 220 -13.51 -8.86 12.20
C ILE A 220 -14.87 -8.83 12.90
N MET A 221 -15.19 -9.85 13.70
CA MET A 221 -16.46 -9.91 14.43
C MET A 221 -16.59 -8.79 15.46
N GLY A 222 -15.50 -8.44 16.15
CA GLY A 222 -15.45 -7.31 17.07
C GLY A 222 -15.72 -5.97 16.40
N MET A 223 -15.10 -5.73 15.23
CA MET A 223 -15.33 -4.53 14.44
C MET A 223 -16.78 -4.47 13.91
N LEU A 224 -17.34 -5.57 13.42
CA LEU A 224 -18.71 -5.63 12.92
C LEU A 224 -19.76 -5.44 14.03
N SER A 225 -19.49 -5.92 15.24
CA SER A 225 -20.42 -5.84 16.37
C SER A 225 -20.35 -4.54 17.14
N THR A 226 -19.14 -3.98 17.34
CA THR A 226 -18.92 -2.82 18.22
C THR A 226 -18.48 -1.55 17.48
N GLY A 227 -18.10 -1.68 16.21
CA GLY A 227 -17.47 -0.59 15.46
C GLY A 227 -16.06 -0.23 15.93
N LYS A 228 -15.47 -1.02 16.85
CA LYS A 228 -14.13 -0.76 17.43
C LYS A 228 -13.18 -1.93 17.16
N PRO A 229 -11.90 -1.64 16.86
CA PRO A 229 -10.88 -2.68 16.75
C PRO A 229 -10.69 -3.44 18.07
N VAL A 230 -10.66 -4.76 18.00
CA VAL A 230 -10.26 -5.62 19.13
C VAL A 230 -8.76 -5.83 19.08
N ARG A 231 -8.07 -5.74 20.22
CA ARG A 231 -6.64 -5.98 20.31
C ARG A 231 -6.38 -7.26 21.11
N ASN A 232 -6.00 -8.32 20.38
CA ASN A 232 -5.74 -9.68 20.85
C ASN A 232 -4.40 -10.21 20.33
#